data_AF-A0A523LUR6-F1
#
_entry.id   AF-A0A523LUR6-F1
#
_cell.length_a   1.000
_cell.length_b   1.000
_cell.length_c   1.000
_cell.angle_alpha   90.00
_cell.angle_beta   90.00
_cell.angle_gamma   90.00
#
_symmetry.space_group_name_H-M   'P 1'
#
loop_
_entity.id
_entity.type
_entity.pdbx_description
1 polymer ?
#
loop_
_entity_poly.entity_id
_entity_poly.type
_entity_poly.pdbx_seq_one_letter_code
_entity_poly.pdbx_strand_id
1 'polypeptide(L)'
;MAFQEEAAYALASWERFDAAISDELLLAITSAFVLVAVADGDLARSEIDRFTALLRAHAKALAPLDIDRVDHLFRDLGGALLSEPTTGRQRALACISAVEGNAVHCELVRSAAEIALAADNRELAAEHEVLGAICDAMGIPRRPLRSCLPTNS
;
A
#
# COMPACT_ATOMS: atom_id res chain seq x y z
N MET A 1 2.69 14.15 13.01
CA MET A 1 3.52 13.25 13.85
C MET A 1 3.05 11.81 13.73
N ALA A 2 1.77 11.49 13.97
CA ALA A 2 1.23 10.12 13.86
C ALA A 2 1.56 9.41 12.53
N PHE A 3 1.44 10.13 11.41
CA PHE A 3 1.70 9.57 10.08
C PHE A 3 3.17 9.22 9.78
N GLN A 4 4.10 10.02 10.31
CA GLN A 4 5.53 9.68 10.21
C GLN A 4 5.89 8.47 11.08
N GLU A 5 5.18 8.28 12.21
CA GLU A 5 5.33 7.10 13.05
C GLU A 5 4.75 5.84 12.37
N GLU A 6 3.63 5.97 11.65
CA GLU A 6 3.03 4.89 10.86
C GLU A 6 3.94 4.47 9.71
N ALA A 7 4.46 5.43 8.93
CA ALA A 7 5.44 5.14 7.88
C ALA A 7 6.72 4.49 8.44
N ALA A 8 7.21 4.94 9.62
CA ALA A 8 8.36 4.33 10.28
C ALA A 8 8.08 2.89 10.74
N TYR A 9 6.89 2.63 11.28
CA TYR A 9 6.47 1.28 11.66
C TYR A 9 6.33 0.37 10.45
N ALA A 10 5.72 0.86 9.37
CA ALA A 10 5.60 0.16 8.10
C ALA A 10 6.97 -0.24 7.56
N LEU A 11 7.92 0.71 7.48
CA LEU A 11 9.30 0.44 7.07
C LEU A 11 9.99 -0.60 7.96
N ALA A 12 9.78 -0.54 9.28
CA ALA A 12 10.34 -1.52 10.20
C ALA A 12 9.73 -2.93 10.02
N SER A 13 8.48 -3.05 9.55
CA SER A 13 7.90 -4.35 9.18
C SER A 13 8.60 -4.97 7.97
N TRP A 14 8.99 -4.16 6.99
CA TRP A 14 9.78 -4.60 5.83
C TRP A 14 11.19 -5.05 6.21
N GLU A 15 11.87 -4.32 7.11
CA GLU A 15 13.21 -4.70 7.57
C GLU A 15 13.25 -6.04 8.32
N ARG A 16 12.14 -6.45 8.93
CA ARG A 16 12.01 -7.73 9.63
C ARG A 16 11.66 -8.89 8.70
N PHE A 17 11.29 -8.62 7.45
CA PHE A 17 10.94 -9.65 6.48
C PHE A 17 12.20 -10.16 5.78
N ASP A 18 12.56 -11.43 6.02
CA ASP A 18 13.78 -12.06 5.53
C ASP A 18 13.53 -13.16 4.48
N ALA A 19 12.27 -13.36 4.08
CA ALA A 19 11.88 -14.35 3.08
C ALA A 19 11.83 -13.77 1.66
N ALA A 20 11.86 -14.66 0.67
CA ALA A 20 11.61 -14.28 -0.72
C ALA A 20 10.14 -13.87 -0.90
N ILE A 21 9.90 -12.79 -1.65
CA ILE A 21 8.56 -12.36 -2.02
C ILE A 21 8.07 -13.22 -3.19
N SER A 22 6.95 -13.92 -3.00
CA SER A 22 6.28 -14.65 -4.08
C SER A 22 5.62 -13.68 -5.07
N ASP A 23 5.38 -14.15 -6.29
CA ASP A 23 4.66 -13.38 -7.31
C ASP A 23 3.28 -12.90 -6.83
N GLU A 24 2.58 -13.75 -6.08
CA GLU A 24 1.27 -13.45 -5.49
C GLU A 24 1.36 -12.36 -4.43
N LEU A 25 2.35 -12.42 -3.55
CA LEU A 25 2.58 -11.39 -2.54
C LEU A 25 3.00 -10.07 -3.19
N LEU A 26 3.87 -10.10 -4.20
CA LEU A 26 4.27 -8.92 -4.96
C LEU A 26 3.08 -8.25 -5.64
N LEU A 27 2.18 -9.06 -6.22
CA LEU A 27 0.96 -8.58 -6.86
C LEU A 27 0.00 -7.94 -5.84
N ALA A 28 -0.16 -8.55 -4.66
CA ALA A 28 -0.98 -8.00 -3.58
C ALA A 28 -0.43 -6.67 -3.06
N ILE A 29 0.88 -6.60 -2.80
CA ILE A 29 1.59 -5.38 -2.40
C ILE A 29 1.39 -4.28 -3.44
N THR A 30 1.64 -4.59 -4.72
CA THR A 30 1.51 -3.60 -5.80
C THR A 30 0.07 -3.14 -5.98
N SER A 31 -0.91 -4.06 -5.84
CA SER A 31 -2.33 -3.73 -5.89
C SER A 31 -2.74 -2.76 -4.79
N ALA A 32 -2.22 -2.93 -3.57
CA ALA A 32 -2.48 -2.01 -2.47
C ALA A 32 -1.91 -0.61 -2.76
N PHE A 33 -0.69 -0.54 -3.28
CA PHE A 33 -0.09 0.74 -3.70
C PHE A 33 -0.92 1.47 -4.76
N VAL A 34 -1.28 0.76 -5.84
CA VAL A 34 -2.03 1.37 -6.95
C VAL A 34 -3.40 1.84 -6.47
N LEU A 35 -4.11 1.05 -5.66
CA LEU A 35 -5.42 1.45 -5.15
C LEU A 35 -5.40 2.75 -4.36
N VAL A 36 -4.35 2.97 -3.55
CA VAL A 36 -4.19 4.22 -2.82
C VAL A 36 -3.85 5.37 -3.77
N ALA A 37 -2.92 5.13 -4.71
CA ALA A 37 -2.50 6.15 -5.67
C ALA A 37 -3.62 6.64 -6.59
N VAL A 38 -4.63 5.81 -6.87
CA VAL A 38 -5.79 6.19 -7.72
C VAL A 38 -7.04 6.54 -6.91
N ALA A 39 -6.91 6.74 -5.60
CA ALA A 39 -8.06 6.93 -4.71
C ALA A 39 -8.91 8.15 -5.06
N ASP A 40 -8.32 9.20 -5.65
CA ASP A 40 -9.00 10.40 -6.11
C ASP A 40 -9.62 10.26 -7.51
N GLY A 41 -9.42 9.10 -8.16
CA GLY A 41 -9.94 8.78 -9.49
C GLY A 41 -9.04 9.24 -10.64
N ASP A 42 -7.86 9.79 -10.37
CA ASP A 42 -6.83 10.07 -11.36
C ASP A 42 -5.57 9.25 -11.05
N LEU A 43 -4.68 9.12 -12.04
CA LEU A 43 -3.33 8.63 -11.82
C LEU A 43 -2.39 9.50 -12.63
N ALA A 44 -1.89 10.54 -12.00
CA ALA A 44 -0.94 11.43 -12.63
C ALA A 44 0.41 10.71 -12.79
N ARG A 45 1.11 10.98 -13.89
CA ARG A 45 2.49 10.48 -14.08
C ARG A 45 3.41 10.88 -12.92
N SER A 46 3.16 12.05 -12.33
CA SER A 46 3.87 12.51 -11.13
C SER A 46 3.61 11.67 -9.88
N GLU A 47 2.51 10.93 -9.78
CA GLU A 47 2.24 9.99 -8.67
C GLU A 47 3.02 8.70 -8.88
N ILE A 48 3.05 8.19 -10.11
CA ILE A 48 3.91 7.05 -10.50
C ILE A 48 5.38 7.37 -10.21
N ASP A 49 5.85 8.56 -10.60
CA ASP A 49 7.22 8.99 -10.39
C ASP A 49 7.53 9.20 -8.89
N ARG A 50 6.61 9.80 -8.13
CA ARG A 50 6.75 9.96 -6.65
C ARG A 50 6.79 8.62 -5.94
N PHE A 51 5.93 7.69 -6.33
CA PHE A 51 5.91 6.33 -5.81
C PHE A 51 7.23 5.60 -6.08
N THR A 52 7.69 5.63 -7.34
CA THR A 52 8.95 5.00 -7.73
C THR A 52 10.14 5.63 -7.00
N ALA A 53 10.15 6.96 -6.83
CA ALA A 53 11.17 7.66 -6.06
C ALA A 53 11.14 7.24 -4.59
N LEU A 54 9.97 7.07 -4.00
CA LEU A 54 9.82 6.60 -2.62
C LEU A 54 10.35 5.17 -2.45
N LEU A 55 9.97 4.24 -3.34
CA LEU A 55 10.49 2.86 -3.28
C LEU A 55 12.01 2.84 -3.36
N ARG A 56 12.59 3.65 -4.27
CA ARG A 56 14.04 3.78 -4.44
C ARG A 56 14.71 4.40 -3.21
N ALA A 57 14.09 5.41 -2.59
CA ALA A 57 14.60 6.03 -1.36
C ALA A 57 14.65 5.04 -0.19
N HIS A 58 13.72 4.08 -0.16
CA HIS A 58 13.64 3.03 0.86
C HIS A 58 14.13 1.66 0.39
N ALA A 59 14.87 1.58 -0.73
CA ALA A 59 15.29 0.32 -1.35
C ALA A 59 16.07 -0.61 -0.40
N LYS A 60 16.76 -0.04 0.61
CA LYS A 60 17.45 -0.83 1.64
C LYS A 60 16.49 -1.56 2.58
N ALA A 61 15.41 -0.91 3.00
CA ALA A 61 14.37 -1.51 3.84
C ALA A 61 13.46 -2.43 3.02
N LEU A 62 13.25 -2.08 1.75
CA LEU A 62 12.45 -2.83 0.77
C LEU A 62 13.31 -3.81 -0.05
N ALA A 63 14.50 -4.19 0.44
CA ALA A 63 15.43 -5.03 -0.32
C ALA A 63 14.85 -6.35 -0.87
N PRO A 64 13.88 -7.01 -0.20
CA PRO A 64 13.21 -8.18 -0.76
C PRO A 64 12.31 -7.89 -1.98
N LEU A 65 12.01 -6.62 -2.26
CA LEU A 65 11.13 -6.18 -3.32
C LEU A 65 11.90 -6.00 -4.64
N ASP A 66 11.45 -6.66 -5.70
CA ASP A 66 11.91 -6.35 -7.06
C ASP A 66 11.24 -5.05 -7.53
N ILE A 67 11.93 -3.91 -7.31
CA ILE A 67 11.40 -2.58 -7.61
C ILE A 67 11.07 -2.42 -9.10
N ASP A 68 11.87 -3.00 -10.00
CA ASP A 68 11.62 -2.90 -11.44
C ASP A 68 10.35 -3.67 -11.82
N ARG A 69 10.13 -4.83 -11.19
CA ARG A 69 8.89 -5.59 -11.37
C ARG A 69 7.67 -4.89 -10.76
N VAL A 70 7.83 -4.20 -9.63
CA VAL A 70 6.76 -3.37 -9.05
C VAL A 70 6.40 -2.20 -9.96
N ASP A 71 7.36 -1.49 -10.56
CA ASP A 71 7.07 -0.40 -11.51
C ASP A 71 6.26 -0.90 -12.72
N HIS A 72 6.60 -2.08 -13.26
CA HIS A 72 5.82 -2.68 -14.36
C HIS A 72 4.39 -3.04 -13.92
N LEU A 73 4.23 -3.77 -12.82
CA LEU A 73 2.92 -4.14 -12.30
C LEU A 73 2.08 -2.93 -11.93
N PHE A 74 2.70 -1.88 -11.40
CA PHE A 74 2.02 -0.64 -11.04
C PHE A 74 1.39 0.03 -12.27
N ARG A 75 2.14 0.14 -13.37
CA ARG A 75 1.64 0.74 -14.62
C ARG A 75 0.53 -0.08 -15.24
N ASP A 76 0.66 -1.41 -15.24
CA ASP A 76 -0.35 -2.30 -15.80
C ASP A 76 -1.66 -2.24 -14.99
N LEU A 77 -1.56 -2.37 -13.67
CA LEU A 77 -2.71 -2.30 -12.77
C LEU A 77 -3.35 -0.90 -12.76
N GLY A 78 -2.52 0.15 -12.73
CA GLY A 78 -2.98 1.55 -12.78
C GLY A 78 -3.70 1.87 -14.08
N GLY A 79 -3.15 1.45 -15.23
CA GLY A 79 -3.80 1.60 -16.53
C GLY A 79 -5.14 0.86 -16.62
N ALA A 80 -5.21 -0.36 -16.07
CA ALA A 80 -6.46 -1.13 -15.99
C ALA A 80 -7.50 -0.46 -15.08
N LEU A 81 -7.08 0.10 -13.94
CA LEU A 81 -7.93 0.86 -13.02
C LEU A 81 -8.49 2.14 -13.66
N LEU A 82 -7.68 2.88 -14.42
CA LEU A 82 -8.18 4.08 -15.11
C LEU A 82 -9.14 3.73 -16.26
N SER A 83 -8.88 2.63 -16.97
CA SER A 83 -9.71 2.22 -18.11
C SER A 83 -11.04 1.60 -17.69
N GLU A 84 -11.02 0.78 -16.64
CA GLU A 84 -12.19 0.12 -16.07
C GLU A 84 -12.19 0.24 -14.53
N PRO A 85 -12.60 1.38 -13.95
CA PRO A 85 -12.45 1.64 -12.52
C PRO A 85 -13.07 0.59 -11.60
N THR A 86 -14.28 0.14 -11.91
CA THR A 86 -14.96 -0.86 -11.09
C THR A 86 -14.30 -2.24 -11.21
N THR A 87 -14.05 -2.70 -12.44
CA THR A 87 -13.42 -4.01 -12.70
C THR A 87 -11.98 -4.05 -12.18
N GLY A 88 -11.20 -3.01 -12.44
CA GLY A 88 -9.81 -2.86 -11.99
C GLY A 88 -9.71 -2.87 -10.48
N ARG A 89 -10.60 -2.14 -9.78
CA ARG A 89 -10.66 -2.15 -8.31
C ARG A 89 -10.99 -3.53 -7.76
N GLN A 90 -11.97 -4.23 -8.34
CA GLN A 90 -12.31 -5.60 -7.93
C GLN A 90 -11.15 -6.56 -8.11
N ARG A 91 -10.41 -6.48 -9.23
CA ARG A 91 -9.23 -7.31 -9.49
C ARG A 91 -8.11 -7.03 -8.50
N ALA A 92 -7.82 -5.76 -8.22
CA ALA A 92 -6.80 -5.38 -7.24
C ALA A 92 -7.16 -5.90 -5.83
N LEU A 93 -8.42 -5.75 -5.40
CA LEU A 93 -8.88 -6.30 -4.11
C LEU A 93 -8.84 -7.83 -4.07
N ALA A 94 -9.13 -8.51 -5.18
CA ALA A 94 -9.02 -9.98 -5.26
C ALA A 94 -7.57 -10.45 -5.11
N CYS A 95 -6.60 -9.71 -5.66
CA CYS A 95 -5.17 -9.99 -5.47
C CYS A 95 -4.77 -9.81 -4.00
N ILE A 96 -5.33 -8.80 -3.33
CA ILE A 96 -5.10 -8.55 -1.90
C ILE A 96 -5.74 -9.64 -1.03
N SER A 97 -6.95 -10.10 -1.33
CA SER A 97 -7.57 -11.19 -0.57
C SER A 97 -6.82 -12.51 -0.68
N ALA A 98 -5.98 -12.68 -1.70
CA ALA A 98 -5.18 -13.88 -1.88
C ALA A 98 -4.16 -14.11 -0.74
N VAL A 99 -3.79 -13.04 -0.01
CA VAL A 99 -2.89 -13.15 1.15
C VAL A 99 -3.63 -13.35 2.49
N GLU A 100 -4.97 -13.43 2.47
CA GLU A 100 -5.78 -13.65 3.67
C GLU A 100 -5.31 -14.88 4.46
N GLY A 101 -5.31 -14.77 5.79
CA GLY A 101 -4.89 -15.84 6.68
C GLY A 101 -3.38 -15.92 6.93
N ASN A 102 -2.54 -15.19 6.17
CA ASN A 102 -1.12 -15.04 6.47
C ASN A 102 -0.83 -13.67 7.09
N ALA A 103 -0.70 -13.63 8.42
CA ALA A 103 -0.50 -12.39 9.17
C ALA A 103 0.72 -11.56 8.72
N VAL A 104 1.81 -12.20 8.31
CA VAL A 104 3.02 -11.50 7.83
C VAL A 104 2.75 -10.84 6.49
N HIS A 105 2.13 -11.56 5.56
CA HIS A 105 1.77 -11.02 4.25
C HIS A 105 0.75 -9.90 4.36
N CYS A 106 -0.27 -10.07 5.21
CA CYS A 106 -1.25 -9.03 5.49
C CYS A 106 -0.60 -7.76 6.04
N GLU A 107 0.40 -7.90 6.92
CA GLU A 107 1.12 -6.75 7.47
C GLU A 107 1.98 -6.05 6.40
N LEU A 108 2.60 -6.80 5.48
CA LEU A 108 3.34 -6.20 4.36
C LEU A 108 2.44 -5.43 3.41
N VAL A 109 1.29 -6.01 3.04
CA VAL A 109 0.30 -5.36 2.16
C VAL A 109 -0.29 -4.11 2.83
N ARG A 110 -0.59 -4.15 4.12
CA ARG A 110 -0.99 -2.97 4.87
C ARG A 110 0.12 -1.92 4.92
N SER A 111 1.34 -2.33 5.26
CA SER A 111 2.51 -1.44 5.34
C SER A 111 2.78 -0.76 3.99
N ALA A 112 2.54 -1.47 2.87
CA ALA A 112 2.59 -0.88 1.53
C ALA A 112 1.58 0.26 1.39
N ALA A 113 0.31 0.03 1.71
CA ALA A 113 -0.72 1.06 1.62
C ALA A 113 -0.41 2.28 2.51
N GLU A 114 0.07 2.07 3.74
CA GLU A 114 0.48 3.14 4.67
C GLU A 114 1.65 3.97 4.12
N ILE A 115 2.64 3.31 3.51
CA ILE A 115 3.74 4.00 2.82
C ILE A 115 3.24 4.81 1.60
N ALA A 116 2.26 4.28 0.87
CA ALA A 116 1.65 4.95 -0.28
C ALA A 116 0.97 6.25 0.12
N LEU A 117 0.15 6.19 1.18
CA LEU A 117 -0.46 7.37 1.79
C LEU A 117 0.62 8.40 2.13
N ALA A 118 1.72 7.95 2.74
CA ALA A 118 2.84 8.80 3.11
C ALA A 118 3.53 9.53 1.95
N ALA A 119 3.40 9.00 0.74
CA ALA A 119 3.96 9.59 -0.47
C ALA A 119 3.16 10.79 -0.98
N ASP A 120 1.83 10.76 -0.88
CA ASP A 120 0.97 11.73 -1.58
C ASP A 120 0.84 13.07 -0.85
N ASN A 121 1.21 13.11 0.45
CA ASN A 121 1.29 14.34 1.26
C ASN A 121 -0.02 15.15 1.31
N ARG A 122 -1.13 14.52 0.92
CA ARG A 122 -2.50 15.04 0.89
C ARG A 122 -3.38 13.98 1.54
N GLU A 123 -3.63 14.09 2.84
CA GLU A 123 -4.63 13.21 3.48
C GLU A 123 -6.01 13.51 2.91
N LEU A 124 -6.48 12.64 2.00
CA LEU A 124 -7.83 12.72 1.46
C LEU A 124 -8.68 11.61 2.09
N ALA A 125 -9.94 11.93 2.43
CA ALA A 125 -10.88 10.96 3.00
C ALA A 125 -11.03 9.70 2.12
N ALA A 126 -10.86 9.85 0.81
CA ALA A 126 -10.90 8.76 -0.17
C ALA A 126 -9.79 7.72 0.05
N GLU A 127 -8.58 8.14 0.44
CA GLU A 127 -7.47 7.20 0.62
C GLU A 127 -7.63 6.37 1.89
N HIS A 128 -8.22 6.95 2.95
CA HIS A 128 -8.59 6.22 4.16
C HIS A 128 -9.70 5.20 3.89
N GLU A 129 -10.66 5.52 3.00
CA GLU A 129 -11.65 4.55 2.55
C GLU A 129 -11.00 3.39 1.79
N VAL A 130 -9.98 3.67 0.97
CA VAL A 130 -9.20 2.64 0.28
C VAL A 130 -8.45 1.75 1.28
N LEU A 131 -7.74 2.33 2.26
CA LEU A 131 -7.06 1.54 3.30
C LEU A 131 -8.04 0.65 4.07
N GLY A 132 -9.24 1.18 4.34
CA GLY A 132 -10.35 0.41 4.92
C GLY A 132 -10.74 -0.79 4.06
N ALA A 133 -10.95 -0.58 2.76
CA ALA A 133 -11.28 -1.66 1.81
C ALA A 133 -10.17 -2.71 1.68
N ILE A 134 -8.90 -2.28 1.74
CA ILE A 134 -7.73 -3.15 1.74
C ILE A 134 -7.71 -4.04 3.00
N CYS A 135 -7.96 -3.45 4.19
CA CYS A 135 -8.05 -4.22 5.44
C CYS A 135 -9.21 -5.21 5.41
N ASP A 136 -10.38 -4.78 4.93
CA ASP A 136 -11.57 -5.63 4.82
C ASP A 136 -11.31 -6.81 3.87
N ALA A 137 -10.61 -6.58 2.74
CA ALA A 137 -10.26 -7.64 1.78
C ALA A 137 -9.28 -8.69 2.35
N MET A 138 -8.43 -8.31 3.32
CA MET A 138 -7.54 -9.24 4.01
C MET A 138 -8.16 -9.87 5.27
N GLY A 139 -9.39 -9.50 5.63
CA GLY A 139 -10.05 -9.97 6.85
C GLY A 139 -9.40 -9.47 8.15
N ILE A 140 -8.63 -8.37 8.10
CA ILE A 140 -7.88 -7.85 9.25
C ILE A 140 -8.54 -6.58 9.84
N PRO A 141 -8.46 -6.38 11.17
CA PRO A 141 -9.01 -5.17 11.76
C PRO A 141 -8.28 -3.93 11.25
N ARG A 142 -9.04 -2.86 11.02
CA ARG A 142 -8.49 -1.54 10.73
C ARG A 142 -7.73 -1.06 11.98
N ARG A 143 -6.47 -0.63 11.81
CA ARG A 143 -5.72 -0.04 12.92
C ARG A 143 -6.34 1.34 13.20
N PRO A 144 -6.74 1.66 14.45
CA PRO A 144 -7.22 2.99 14.75
C PRO A 144 -6.07 3.98 14.53
N LEU A 145 -6.28 4.99 13.68
CA LEU A 145 -5.40 6.15 13.59
C LEU A 145 -5.22 6.67 15.01
N ARG A 146 -3.98 6.67 15.52
CA ARG A 146 -3.70 7.18 16.87
C ARG A 146 -3.78 8.71 16.85
N SER A 147 -4.99 9.25 16.72
CA SER A 147 -5.28 10.63 17.08
C SER A 147 -5.67 10.68 18.56
N CYS A 148 -4.87 11.42 19.32
CA CYS A 148 -5.12 11.83 20.71
C CYS A 148 -4.90 10.74 21.77
N LEU A 149 -3.66 10.71 22.30
CA LEU A 149 -3.46 10.48 23.73
C LEU A 149 -4.48 11.34 24.50
N PRO A 150 -5.26 10.81 25.47
CA PRO A 150 -5.69 11.65 26.56
C PRO A 150 -4.42 12.09 27.28
N THR A 151 -4.10 13.38 27.22
CA THR A 151 -3.23 14.02 28.20
C THR A 151 -3.82 13.72 29.57
N ASN A 152 -3.21 12.78 30.28
CA ASN A 152 -3.47 12.58 31.70
C ASN A 152 -3.15 13.91 32.40
N SER A 153 -4.20 14.57 32.90
CA SER A 153 -4.12 15.55 33.99
C SER A 153 -4.36 14.83 35.31
#